data_AF-A0A839N6Z1-F1
#
_entry.id   AF-A0A839N6Z1-F1
#
_cell.length_a   1.000
_cell.length_b   1.000
_cell.length_c   1.000
_cell.angle_alpha   90.00
_cell.angle_beta   90.00
_cell.angle_gamma   90.00
#
_symmetry.space_group_name_H-M   'P 1'
#
loop_
_entity.id
_entity.type
_entity.pdbx_description
1 polymer ?
#
loop_
_entity_poly.entity_id
_entity_poly.type
_entity_poly.pdbx_seq_one_letter_code
_entity_poly.pdbx_strand_id
1 'polypeptide(L)'
;MRFRLSRGRTGTAALAVVGLTALTACSGSSVSVSTGAASPTSPVGSASPPASSSPPVRSSSTAPVDRSVTLAQGRSIMARYDTDNNAAIQKAEAAPYDEHAWSAVDIGPVRATDTHDTRISALEKSKVPKGYRYTHRVSKVYGSLTRSSDGQAPIVLLAGTERSTGGKPGSYVSALVRTADGWREWADVGADTALLPAAASTVPTLTKAQRQAAANSVPAVVDALQLGETSKVTNPGPITSYRKALHKNVSGFQIDVTPRPWGTKKGTDANTAVTVGTPALRLTRVGSVTLGMMTLDASIVFDGTTSGKTIQLSKSVAKVEGNNGKATSHLVRRNAIAVLVQIPDHGKPKVLGVTAYYLIP
;
A
#
# COMPACT_ATOMS: atom_id res chain seq x y z
N MET A 1 19.58 -7.99 -21.27
CA MET A 1 19.27 -6.63 -20.76
C MET A 1 17.87 -6.62 -20.17
N ARG A 2 17.72 -6.47 -18.85
CA ARG A 2 16.42 -6.49 -18.16
C ARG A 2 15.99 -5.04 -17.90
N PHE A 3 15.05 -4.54 -18.70
CA PHE A 3 14.37 -3.28 -18.42
C PHE A 3 13.22 -3.57 -17.46
N ARG A 4 13.29 -2.98 -16.27
CA ARG A 4 12.22 -3.01 -15.27
C ARG A 4 11.67 -1.59 -15.12
N LEU A 5 10.84 -1.21 -16.08
CA LEU A 5 9.85 -0.14 -15.91
C LEU A 5 8.47 -0.79 -16.07
N SER A 6 8.14 -1.67 -15.12
CA SER A 6 6.80 -2.21 -14.95
C SER A 6 6.32 -1.87 -13.54
N ARG A 7 5.47 -0.85 -13.43
CA ARG A 7 4.58 -0.72 -12.26
C ARG A 7 3.62 -1.93 -12.16
N GLY A 8 3.41 -2.69 -13.24
CA GLY A 8 2.74 -4.00 -13.21
C GLY A 8 3.64 -5.24 -13.09
N ARG A 9 4.21 -5.52 -11.90
CA ARG A 9 4.50 -6.88 -11.32
C ARG A 9 5.57 -6.75 -10.23
N THR A 10 5.17 -6.97 -8.98
CA THR A 10 5.97 -7.39 -7.82
C THR A 10 7.49 -7.21 -7.96
N GLY A 11 8.02 -6.27 -7.20
CA GLY A 11 9.45 -5.97 -7.07
C GLY A 11 10.33 -7.19 -6.75
N THR A 12 10.72 -8.01 -7.72
CA THR A 12 11.93 -8.83 -7.69
C THR A 12 13.11 -8.05 -8.26
N ALA A 13 13.74 -7.22 -7.42
CA ALA A 13 15.19 -7.03 -7.58
C ALA A 13 15.81 -8.44 -7.48
N ALA A 14 16.71 -8.79 -8.40
CA ALA A 14 17.26 -10.13 -8.48
C ALA A 14 18.14 -10.39 -7.25
N LEU A 15 17.58 -11.08 -6.24
CA LEU A 15 18.33 -11.67 -5.16
C LEU A 15 19.12 -12.85 -5.73
N ALA A 16 20.44 -12.81 -5.57
CA ALA A 16 21.28 -13.97 -5.80
C ALA A 16 21.37 -14.74 -4.47
N VAL A 17 20.78 -15.93 -4.42
CA VAL A 17 20.98 -16.88 -3.31
C VAL A 17 22.16 -17.75 -3.69
N VAL A 18 23.24 -17.68 -2.91
CA VAL A 18 24.40 -18.57 -3.07
C VAL A 18 24.22 -19.78 -2.14
N GLY A 19 24.33 -20.98 -2.69
CA GLY A 19 24.02 -22.25 -2.02
C GLY A 19 25.19 -22.85 -1.24
N LEU A 20 24.93 -23.06 0.06
CA LEU A 20 25.30 -24.14 1.00
C LEU A 20 26.70 -24.82 0.96
N THR A 21 27.42 -24.70 2.09
CA THR A 21 28.30 -25.75 2.64
C THR A 21 27.67 -26.28 3.94
N ALA A 22 27.48 -27.59 4.03
CA ALA A 22 26.93 -28.28 5.20
C ALA A 22 28.05 -28.78 6.11
N LEU A 23 27.92 -28.53 7.41
CA LEU A 23 28.65 -29.24 8.47
C LEU A 23 27.63 -29.62 9.55
N THR A 24 27.62 -30.90 9.87
CA THR A 24 26.58 -31.60 10.62
C THR A 24 26.93 -31.71 12.11
N ALA A 25 25.91 -31.46 12.94
CA ALA A 25 25.63 -31.96 14.29
C ALA A 25 26.53 -31.59 15.50
N CYS A 26 25.91 -31.16 16.60
CA CYS A 26 25.46 -32.07 17.68
C CYS A 26 24.76 -31.33 18.85
N SER A 27 23.63 -31.92 19.29
CA SER A 27 23.16 -32.09 20.69
C SER A 27 22.81 -30.89 21.59
N GLY A 28 21.64 -30.95 22.24
CA GLY A 28 21.46 -30.29 23.54
C GLY A 28 20.03 -29.96 24.00
N SER A 29 19.34 -30.97 24.54
CA SER A 29 18.44 -30.92 25.72
C SER A 29 17.15 -30.07 25.76
N SER A 30 16.15 -30.76 26.29
CA SER A 30 14.77 -30.43 26.66
C SER A 30 14.62 -29.60 27.95
N VAL A 31 13.55 -28.79 28.03
CA VAL A 31 12.82 -28.50 29.29
C VAL A 31 11.32 -28.30 28.99
N SER A 32 10.48 -29.00 29.76
CA SER A 32 9.03 -28.86 29.90
C SER A 32 8.68 -27.97 31.09
N VAL A 33 7.65 -27.11 31.02
CA VAL A 33 6.78 -26.66 32.14
C VAL A 33 5.46 -26.15 31.52
N SER A 34 4.35 -26.90 31.63
CA SER A 34 3.25 -26.86 32.63
C SER A 34 2.28 -25.67 32.52
N THR A 35 1.01 -26.06 32.55
CA THR A 35 -0.25 -25.31 32.49
C THR A 35 -0.58 -24.56 33.79
N GLY A 36 -1.39 -23.51 33.65
CA GLY A 36 -2.05 -22.83 34.77
C GLY A 36 -3.21 -21.98 34.26
N ALA A 37 -4.43 -22.51 34.38
CA ALA A 37 -5.67 -21.79 34.14
C ALA A 37 -6.15 -21.13 35.44
N ALA A 38 -6.66 -19.90 35.36
CA ALA A 38 -7.62 -19.35 36.31
C ALA A 38 -8.38 -18.17 35.67
N SER A 39 -9.69 -18.18 35.85
CA SER A 39 -10.65 -17.07 35.70
C SER A 39 -11.56 -17.13 36.94
N PRO A 40 -12.54 -16.23 37.12
CA PRO A 40 -12.52 -14.77 37.09
C PRO A 40 -13.06 -14.19 38.42
N THR A 41 -13.02 -12.86 38.62
CA THR A 41 -13.96 -12.18 39.53
C THR A 41 -14.18 -10.72 39.12
N SER A 42 -15.44 -10.33 39.03
CA SER A 42 -15.94 -8.94 39.14
C SER A 42 -16.39 -8.70 40.58
N PRO A 43 -16.50 -7.44 41.04
CA PRO A 43 -17.85 -6.90 41.26
C PRO A 43 -18.03 -5.39 41.02
N VAL A 44 -19.20 -5.06 40.45
CA VAL A 44 -20.28 -4.13 40.89
C VAL A 44 -19.97 -2.78 41.59
N GLY A 45 -20.62 -1.73 41.06
CA GLY A 45 -21.12 -0.53 41.77
C GLY A 45 -20.84 0.77 40.99
N SER A 46 -21.72 1.76 40.80
CA SER A 46 -23.11 2.01 41.17
C SER A 46 -23.66 3.11 40.25
N ALA A 47 -24.99 3.15 40.13
CA ALA A 47 -25.76 4.08 39.30
C ALA A 47 -25.83 5.51 39.83
N SER A 48 -26.08 6.47 38.93
CA SER A 48 -26.72 7.76 39.23
C SER A 48 -27.67 8.13 38.07
N PRO A 49 -28.84 8.74 38.35
CA PRO A 49 -29.95 8.94 37.40
C PRO A 49 -29.76 10.14 36.45
N PRO A 50 -30.51 10.20 35.34
CA PRO A 50 -30.30 11.17 34.26
C PRO A 50 -30.99 12.52 34.50
N ALA A 51 -30.30 13.62 34.18
CA ALA A 51 -30.88 14.95 34.10
C ALA A 51 -31.36 15.25 32.66
N SER A 52 -32.62 15.68 32.58
CA SER A 52 -33.26 16.48 31.54
C SER A 52 -33.26 15.97 30.10
N SER A 53 -34.37 15.34 29.75
CA SER A 53 -34.88 15.14 28.38
C SER A 53 -35.15 16.48 27.69
N SER A 54 -34.28 16.85 26.75
CA SER A 54 -34.64 17.77 25.66
C SER A 54 -35.25 16.95 24.52
N PRO A 55 -36.35 17.38 23.89
CA PRO A 55 -36.93 16.67 22.76
C PRO A 55 -35.90 16.57 21.62
N PRO A 56 -35.78 15.42 20.94
CA PRO A 56 -34.86 15.30 19.81
C PRO A 56 -35.38 16.19 18.68
N VAL A 57 -34.70 17.32 18.45
CA VAL A 57 -34.85 18.10 17.22
C VAL A 57 -34.46 17.17 16.07
N ARG A 58 -35.46 16.74 15.32
CA ARG A 58 -35.28 15.93 14.11
C ARG A 58 -34.73 16.84 13.02
N SER A 59 -33.44 17.18 13.10
CA SER A 59 -32.71 17.77 12.00
C SER A 59 -32.61 16.72 10.91
N SER A 60 -33.52 16.73 9.94
CA SER A 60 -33.35 16.04 8.67
C SER A 60 -32.26 16.77 7.87
N SER A 61 -31.02 16.64 8.34
CA SER A 61 -29.84 17.00 7.58
C SER A 61 -29.67 15.95 6.49
N THR A 62 -30.25 16.20 5.32
CA THR A 62 -29.86 15.50 4.10
C THR A 62 -28.35 15.70 3.96
N ALA A 63 -27.57 14.63 4.14
CA ALA A 63 -26.13 14.74 4.03
C ALA A 63 -25.78 15.34 2.66
N PRO A 64 -24.85 16.31 2.58
CA PRO A 64 -24.46 16.89 1.30
C PRO A 64 -23.94 15.78 0.38
N VAL A 65 -24.49 15.77 -0.84
CA VAL A 65 -24.15 14.83 -1.90
C VAL A 65 -23.29 15.57 -2.90
N ASP A 66 -22.03 15.13 -3.04
CA ASP A 66 -21.12 15.74 -3.99
C ASP A 66 -21.20 15.06 -5.35
N ARG A 67 -21.00 15.86 -6.41
CA ARG A 67 -20.94 15.35 -7.77
C ARG A 67 -19.69 14.48 -7.93
N SER A 68 -19.88 13.26 -8.40
CA SER A 68 -18.77 12.37 -8.70
C SER A 68 -17.94 12.91 -9.87
N VAL A 69 -16.65 12.56 -9.87
CA VAL A 69 -15.80 12.77 -11.05
C VAL A 69 -16.34 11.90 -12.18
N THR A 70 -16.68 12.51 -13.31
CA THR A 70 -17.17 11.78 -14.48
C THR A 70 -16.04 10.96 -15.13
N LEU A 71 -16.40 9.93 -15.92
CA LEU A 71 -15.41 9.15 -16.67
C LEU A 71 -14.56 10.02 -17.60
N ALA A 72 -15.16 11.03 -18.26
CA ALA A 72 -14.44 11.96 -19.13
C ALA A 72 -13.42 12.81 -18.35
N GLN A 73 -13.80 13.31 -17.17
CA GLN A 73 -12.88 14.03 -16.28
C GLN A 73 -11.76 13.12 -15.77
N GLY A 74 -12.07 11.90 -15.34
CA GLY A 74 -11.06 10.93 -14.91
C GLY A 74 -10.07 10.57 -16.01
N ARG A 75 -10.55 10.38 -17.25
CA ARG A 75 -9.67 10.21 -18.43
C ARG A 75 -8.77 11.42 -18.67
N SER A 76 -9.30 12.64 -18.51
CA SER A 76 -8.52 13.87 -18.68
C SER A 76 -7.46 14.04 -17.60
N ILE A 77 -7.79 13.72 -16.34
CA ILE A 77 -6.84 13.72 -15.22
C ILE A 77 -5.69 12.75 -15.50
N MET A 78 -6.01 11.51 -15.89
CA MET A 78 -5.01 10.49 -16.15
C MET A 78 -4.18 10.77 -17.42
N ALA A 79 -4.79 11.32 -18.48
CA ALA A 79 -4.03 11.71 -19.68
C ALA A 79 -3.02 12.83 -19.39
N ARG A 80 -3.37 13.77 -18.50
CA ARG A 80 -2.40 14.76 -18.01
C ARG A 80 -1.31 14.10 -17.17
N TYR A 81 -1.68 13.22 -16.24
CA TYR A 81 -0.71 12.45 -15.46
C TYR A 81 0.26 11.69 -16.37
N ASP A 82 -0.22 10.98 -17.39
CA ASP A 82 0.63 10.28 -18.37
C ASP A 82 1.62 11.21 -19.05
N THR A 83 1.18 12.41 -19.45
CA THR A 83 2.04 13.40 -20.09
C THR A 83 3.15 13.84 -19.16
N ASP A 84 2.78 14.24 -17.95
CA ASP A 84 3.72 14.76 -16.95
C ASP A 84 4.66 13.64 -16.44
N ASN A 85 4.15 12.42 -16.25
CA ASN A 85 4.92 11.26 -15.79
C ASN A 85 5.96 10.82 -16.85
N ASN A 86 5.58 10.81 -18.12
CA ASN A 86 6.52 10.50 -19.20
C ASN A 86 7.64 11.55 -19.30
N ALA A 87 7.34 12.82 -19.03
CA ALA A 87 8.35 13.87 -18.95
C ALA A 87 9.26 13.68 -17.71
N ALA A 88 8.69 13.32 -16.56
CA ALA A 88 9.43 13.03 -15.34
C ALA A 88 10.39 11.83 -15.52
N ILE A 89 9.93 10.73 -16.13
CA ILE A 89 10.76 9.56 -16.47
C ILE A 89 11.97 9.97 -17.32
N GLN A 90 11.75 10.75 -18.38
CA GLN A 90 12.83 11.18 -19.26
C GLN A 90 13.84 12.06 -18.52
N LYS A 91 13.37 12.96 -17.65
CA LYS A 91 14.23 13.85 -16.88
C LYS A 91 15.00 13.11 -15.78
N ALA A 92 14.35 12.22 -15.04
CA ALA A 92 14.95 11.46 -13.95
C ALA A 92 16.08 10.55 -14.42
N GLU A 93 15.96 10.00 -15.61
CA GLU A 93 16.93 9.06 -16.18
C GLU A 93 17.89 9.68 -17.22
N ALA A 94 17.74 10.95 -17.56
CA ALA A 94 18.72 11.68 -18.36
C ALA A 94 19.94 12.04 -17.51
N ALA A 95 21.16 11.96 -18.05
CA ALA A 95 22.33 12.45 -17.34
C ALA A 95 22.39 14.00 -17.41
N PRO A 96 22.57 14.71 -16.29
CA PRO A 96 22.70 14.20 -14.92
C PRO A 96 21.36 13.73 -14.33
N TYR A 97 21.35 12.53 -13.71
CA TYR A 97 20.15 11.92 -13.12
C TYR A 97 19.49 12.87 -12.10
N ASP A 98 18.19 13.09 -12.22
CA ASP A 98 17.42 14.05 -11.41
C ASP A 98 16.21 13.41 -10.71
N GLU A 99 16.39 12.95 -9.48
CA GLU A 99 15.29 12.39 -8.67
C GLU A 99 14.21 13.42 -8.29
N HIS A 100 14.47 14.73 -8.41
CA HIS A 100 13.47 15.75 -8.11
C HIS A 100 12.39 15.84 -9.19
N ALA A 101 12.63 15.29 -10.38
CA ALA A 101 11.65 15.25 -11.47
C ALA A 101 10.31 14.63 -11.04
N TRP A 102 10.34 13.61 -10.19
CA TRP A 102 9.14 12.92 -9.68
C TRP A 102 8.23 13.81 -8.84
N SER A 103 8.76 14.86 -8.21
CA SER A 103 7.96 15.74 -7.35
C SER A 103 6.84 16.47 -8.07
N ALA A 104 6.92 16.59 -9.41
CA ALA A 104 5.89 17.20 -10.23
C ALA A 104 4.63 16.31 -10.34
N VAL A 105 4.80 14.98 -10.31
CA VAL A 105 3.77 14.00 -10.66
C VAL A 105 3.33 13.13 -9.49
N ASP A 106 4.26 12.83 -8.58
CA ASP A 106 4.07 11.84 -7.54
C ASP A 106 4.27 12.45 -6.15
N ILE A 107 3.58 11.89 -5.18
CA ILE A 107 3.69 12.24 -3.76
C ILE A 107 3.67 10.99 -2.88
N GLY A 108 4.14 11.12 -1.64
CA GLY A 108 4.04 10.06 -0.65
C GLY A 108 4.82 8.80 -1.03
N PRO A 109 4.21 7.61 -0.85
CA PRO A 109 4.83 6.32 -1.16
C PRO A 109 5.39 6.20 -2.58
N VAL A 110 4.61 6.59 -3.59
CA VAL A 110 4.99 6.44 -5.01
C VAL A 110 6.26 7.24 -5.30
N ARG A 111 6.26 8.53 -4.92
CA ARG A 111 7.46 9.38 -5.06
C ARG A 111 8.70 8.79 -4.38
N ALA A 112 8.54 8.24 -3.17
CA ALA A 112 9.66 7.66 -2.44
C ALA A 112 10.27 6.46 -3.18
N THR A 113 9.42 5.69 -3.86
CA THR A 113 9.84 4.55 -4.69
C THR A 113 10.48 4.99 -5.99
N ASP A 114 9.90 5.94 -6.73
CA ASP A 114 10.52 6.38 -7.99
C ASP A 114 11.89 7.03 -7.72
N THR A 115 12.04 7.71 -6.58
CA THR A 115 13.34 8.20 -6.08
C THR A 115 14.32 7.04 -5.86
N HIS A 116 13.89 5.98 -5.15
CA HIS A 116 14.70 4.79 -4.93
C HIS A 116 15.17 4.15 -6.25
N ASP A 117 14.25 3.93 -7.18
CA ASP A 117 14.53 3.27 -8.46
C ASP A 117 15.43 4.14 -9.36
N THR A 118 15.26 5.47 -9.32
CA THR A 118 16.14 6.41 -10.03
C THR A 118 17.58 6.31 -9.52
N ARG A 119 17.79 6.19 -8.20
CA ARG A 119 19.14 6.03 -7.63
C ARG A 119 19.79 4.73 -8.08
N ILE A 120 19.02 3.64 -8.21
CA ILE A 120 19.53 2.38 -8.76
C ILE A 120 19.90 2.57 -10.24
N SER A 121 19.01 3.12 -11.05
CA SER A 121 19.25 3.37 -12.49
C SER A 121 20.48 4.24 -12.72
N ALA A 122 20.71 5.25 -11.86
CA ALA A 122 21.89 6.11 -11.90
C ALA A 122 23.20 5.33 -11.68
N LEU A 123 23.21 4.38 -10.74
CA LEU A 123 24.38 3.53 -10.46
C LEU A 123 24.61 2.48 -11.55
N GLU A 124 23.53 1.96 -12.13
CA GLU A 124 23.59 0.96 -13.21
C GLU A 124 23.87 1.59 -14.59
N LYS A 125 23.84 2.93 -14.68
CA LYS A 125 23.91 3.69 -15.94
C LYS A 125 22.84 3.23 -16.93
N SER A 126 21.68 2.84 -16.40
CA SER A 126 20.51 2.47 -17.17
C SER A 126 19.98 3.70 -17.89
N LYS A 127 19.47 3.49 -19.10
CA LYS A 127 18.86 4.54 -19.93
C LYS A 127 17.48 4.10 -20.34
N VAL A 128 16.49 4.97 -20.17
CA VAL A 128 15.18 4.82 -20.80
C VAL A 128 15.37 4.67 -22.32
N PRO A 129 14.79 3.64 -22.96
CA PRO A 129 14.78 3.55 -24.41
C PRO A 129 14.15 4.80 -25.04
N LYS A 130 14.72 5.28 -26.16
CA LYS A 130 14.12 6.38 -26.91
C LYS A 130 12.67 6.04 -27.28
N GLY A 131 11.73 6.92 -26.94
CA GLY A 131 10.30 6.71 -27.21
C GLY A 131 9.59 5.79 -26.20
N TYR A 132 10.22 5.45 -25.07
CA TYR A 132 9.50 4.84 -23.96
C TYR A 132 8.35 5.75 -23.52
N ARG A 133 7.18 5.14 -23.34
CA ARG A 133 5.97 5.79 -22.87
C ARG A 133 5.24 4.85 -21.93
N TYR A 134 4.65 5.44 -20.91
CA TYR A 134 3.67 4.87 -20.04
C TYR A 134 2.30 5.49 -20.36
N THR A 135 1.27 4.66 -20.47
CA THR A 135 -0.07 5.08 -20.85
C THR A 135 -1.11 4.34 -20.05
N HIS A 136 -2.18 5.05 -19.71
CA HIS A 136 -3.33 4.47 -19.04
C HIS A 136 -4.61 4.62 -19.87
N ARG A 137 -5.52 3.67 -19.70
CA ARG A 137 -6.87 3.68 -20.25
C ARG A 137 -7.87 3.52 -19.12
N VAL A 138 -8.46 4.63 -18.70
CA VAL A 138 -9.46 4.66 -17.62
C VAL A 138 -10.80 4.10 -18.09
N SER A 139 -11.31 3.12 -17.33
CA SER A 139 -12.62 2.49 -17.54
C SER A 139 -13.60 2.74 -16.39
N LYS A 140 -13.13 2.97 -15.16
CA LYS A 140 -13.95 3.33 -14.01
C LYS A 140 -13.33 4.47 -13.20
N VAL A 141 -14.19 5.26 -12.58
CA VAL A 141 -13.82 6.44 -11.79
C VAL A 141 -14.62 6.45 -10.50
N TYR A 142 -13.94 6.74 -9.38
CA TYR A 142 -14.56 6.90 -8.07
C TYR A 142 -13.98 8.13 -7.39
N GLY A 143 -14.78 8.80 -6.56
CA GLY A 143 -14.36 10.02 -5.86
C GLY A 143 -15.04 11.27 -6.38
N SER A 144 -14.82 12.37 -5.68
CA SER A 144 -15.39 13.68 -5.95
C SER A 144 -14.28 14.72 -6.11
N LEU A 145 -14.64 15.88 -6.66
CA LEU A 145 -13.75 17.04 -6.74
C LEU A 145 -13.72 17.85 -5.42
N THR A 146 -14.60 17.50 -4.49
CA THR A 146 -14.81 18.19 -3.22
C THR A 146 -13.99 17.55 -2.11
N ARG A 147 -13.69 18.36 -1.09
CA ARG A 147 -12.98 17.90 0.09
C ARG A 147 -13.86 16.92 0.86
N SER A 148 -13.29 15.82 1.33
CA SER A 148 -14.02 14.91 2.21
C SER A 148 -14.28 15.54 3.57
N SER A 149 -15.33 15.08 4.25
CA SER A 149 -15.75 15.59 5.57
C SER A 149 -14.78 15.30 6.71
N ASP A 150 -13.74 14.51 6.45
CA ASP A 150 -12.61 14.26 7.37
C ASP A 150 -11.45 15.24 7.18
N GLY A 151 -11.62 16.29 6.35
CA GLY A 151 -10.63 17.34 6.11
C GLY A 151 -9.54 16.98 5.10
N GLN A 152 -9.55 15.75 4.57
CA GLN A 152 -8.57 15.34 3.56
C GLN A 152 -8.81 16.00 2.21
N ALA A 153 -7.73 16.29 1.48
CA ALA A 153 -7.82 16.75 0.09
C ALA A 153 -8.63 15.75 -0.78
N PRO A 154 -9.34 16.25 -1.81
CA PRO A 154 -10.08 15.40 -2.74
C PRO A 154 -9.20 14.27 -3.29
N ILE A 155 -9.77 13.07 -3.34
CA ILE A 155 -9.16 11.89 -3.96
C ILE A 155 -10.04 11.41 -5.12
N VAL A 156 -9.38 10.98 -6.19
CA VAL A 156 -10.01 10.19 -7.25
C VAL A 156 -9.29 8.84 -7.34
N LEU A 157 -10.07 7.76 -7.36
CA LEU A 157 -9.58 6.44 -7.73
C LEU A 157 -9.91 6.21 -9.21
N LEU A 158 -8.87 6.04 -10.02
CA LEU A 158 -8.99 5.77 -11.46
C LEU A 158 -8.58 4.34 -11.72
N ALA A 159 -9.48 3.56 -12.31
CA ALA A 159 -9.25 2.16 -12.60
C ALA A 159 -9.33 1.89 -14.10
N GLY A 160 -8.51 0.95 -14.57
CA GLY A 160 -8.49 0.59 -15.97
C GLY A 160 -7.32 -0.30 -16.34
N THR A 161 -6.78 -0.07 -17.54
CA THR A 161 -5.57 -0.76 -18.00
C THR A 161 -4.40 0.20 -18.18
N GLU A 162 -3.22 -0.23 -17.77
CA GLU A 162 -1.95 0.46 -17.94
C GLU A 162 -1.07 -0.28 -18.95
N ARG A 163 -0.20 0.45 -19.65
CA ARG A 163 0.75 -0.14 -20.60
C ARG A 163 2.00 0.73 -20.73
N SER A 164 3.15 0.10 -20.60
CA SER A 164 4.45 0.66 -21.01
C SER A 164 4.82 0.26 -22.44
N THR A 165 5.70 1.01 -23.09
CA THR A 165 6.27 0.66 -24.41
C THR A 165 6.91 -0.73 -24.37
N GLY A 166 6.46 -1.63 -25.24
CA GLY A 166 6.90 -3.04 -25.27
C GLY A 166 6.31 -3.92 -24.16
N GLY A 167 5.54 -3.36 -23.23
CA GLY A 167 4.89 -4.07 -22.14
C GLY A 167 3.53 -4.68 -22.54
N LYS A 168 3.13 -5.72 -21.80
CA LYS A 168 1.77 -6.26 -21.83
C LYS A 168 0.85 -5.35 -21.00
N PRO A 169 -0.42 -5.17 -21.39
CA PRO A 169 -1.38 -4.45 -20.57
C PRO A 169 -1.53 -5.06 -19.17
N GLY A 170 -1.52 -4.23 -18.15
CA GLY A 170 -1.84 -4.58 -16.76
C GLY A 170 -3.14 -3.93 -16.33
N SER A 171 -3.83 -4.53 -15.36
CA SER A 171 -4.98 -3.88 -14.70
C SER A 171 -4.49 -3.08 -13.49
N TYR A 172 -5.01 -1.87 -13.32
CA TYR A 172 -4.55 -0.96 -12.28
C TYR A 172 -5.72 -0.23 -11.60
N VAL A 173 -5.46 0.24 -10.39
CA VAL A 173 -6.21 1.29 -9.70
C VAL A 173 -5.23 2.29 -9.13
N SER A 174 -5.29 3.53 -9.61
CA SER A 174 -4.46 4.64 -9.14
C SER A 174 -5.28 5.58 -8.25
N ALA A 175 -4.69 6.00 -7.15
CA ALA A 175 -5.20 7.02 -6.25
C ALA A 175 -4.49 8.36 -6.52
N LEU A 176 -5.22 9.32 -7.09
CA LEU A 176 -4.73 10.68 -7.32
C LEU A 176 -5.32 11.63 -6.30
N VAL A 177 -4.47 12.48 -5.73
CA VAL A 177 -4.85 13.50 -4.74
C VAL A 177 -4.65 14.88 -5.35
N ARG A 178 -5.60 15.78 -5.09
CA ARG A 178 -5.50 17.16 -5.55
C ARG A 178 -4.55 17.96 -4.67
N THR A 179 -3.55 18.58 -5.28
CA THR A 179 -2.61 19.52 -4.68
C THR A 179 -2.83 20.93 -5.25
N ALA A 180 -2.06 21.92 -4.78
CA ALA A 180 -2.10 23.27 -5.32
C ALA A 180 -1.73 23.31 -6.82
N ASP A 181 -0.78 22.47 -7.23
CA ASP A 181 -0.23 22.47 -8.60
C ASP A 181 -0.97 21.53 -9.57
N GLY A 182 -1.89 20.71 -9.05
CA GLY A 182 -2.67 19.74 -9.83
C GLY A 182 -2.87 18.41 -9.14
N TRP A 183 -3.28 17.40 -9.92
CA TRP A 183 -3.44 16.03 -9.46
C TRP A 183 -2.08 15.33 -9.42
N ARG A 184 -1.77 14.67 -8.31
CA ARG A 184 -0.56 13.85 -8.17
C ARG A 184 -0.92 12.44 -7.72
N GLU A 185 -0.18 11.46 -8.22
CA GLU A 185 -0.35 10.07 -7.79
C GLU A 185 0.20 9.89 -6.38
N TRP A 186 -0.62 9.30 -5.51
CA TRP A 186 -0.27 9.00 -4.12
C TRP A 186 0.04 7.53 -3.91
N ALA A 187 -0.71 6.65 -4.59
CA ALA A 187 -0.59 5.20 -4.51
C ALA A 187 -1.25 4.56 -5.73
N ASP A 188 -0.77 3.40 -6.14
CA ASP A 188 -1.39 2.56 -7.14
C ASP A 188 -1.45 1.11 -6.67
N VAL A 189 -2.34 0.31 -7.26
CA VAL A 189 -2.31 -1.13 -7.08
C VAL A 189 -2.62 -1.84 -8.39
N GLY A 190 -1.95 -2.96 -8.62
CA GLY A 190 -2.45 -3.99 -9.52
C GLY A 190 -3.71 -4.64 -8.92
N ALA A 191 -4.87 -4.42 -9.54
CA ALA A 191 -6.14 -4.99 -9.10
C ALA A 191 -7.02 -5.38 -10.29
N ASP A 192 -7.78 -6.46 -10.14
CA ASP A 192 -8.75 -6.85 -11.15
C ASP A 192 -9.94 -5.87 -11.14
N THR A 193 -10.02 -5.06 -12.19
CA THR A 193 -11.07 -4.04 -12.33
C THR A 193 -12.48 -4.64 -12.40
N ALA A 194 -12.64 -5.92 -12.74
CA ALA A 194 -13.91 -6.62 -12.72
C ALA A 194 -14.46 -6.79 -11.29
N LEU A 195 -13.59 -6.85 -10.27
CA LEU A 195 -13.97 -7.00 -8.87
C LEU A 195 -14.41 -5.68 -8.21
N LEU A 196 -14.24 -4.55 -8.89
CA LEU A 196 -14.59 -3.23 -8.39
C LEU A 196 -16.10 -2.96 -8.53
N PRO A 197 -16.73 -2.30 -7.53
CA PRO A 197 -18.15 -1.94 -7.59
C PRO A 197 -18.46 -1.06 -8.80
N ALA A 198 -19.72 -1.06 -9.24
CA ALA A 198 -20.18 -0.12 -10.27
C ALA A 198 -19.95 1.33 -9.80
N ALA A 199 -19.53 2.20 -10.71
CA ALA A 199 -19.37 3.62 -10.40
C ALA A 199 -20.74 4.26 -10.13
N ALA A 200 -20.80 5.16 -9.14
CA ALA A 200 -22.00 5.90 -8.79
C ALA A 200 -21.93 7.33 -9.38
N SER A 201 -23.08 7.87 -9.77
CA SER A 201 -23.22 9.26 -10.26
C SER A 201 -23.03 10.31 -9.15
N THR A 202 -23.10 9.88 -7.89
CA THR A 202 -22.98 10.71 -6.70
C THR A 202 -22.03 10.07 -5.70
N VAL A 203 -21.28 10.89 -4.96
CA VAL A 203 -20.42 10.43 -3.87
C VAL A 203 -21.00 10.96 -2.55
N PRO A 204 -21.69 10.11 -1.77
CA PRO A 204 -22.18 10.50 -0.47
C PRO A 204 -21.02 10.81 0.48
N THR A 205 -21.23 11.78 1.34
CA THR A 205 -20.33 12.00 2.48
C THR A 205 -20.35 10.77 3.40
N LEU A 206 -19.17 10.27 3.78
CA LEU A 206 -19.04 9.15 4.72
C LEU A 206 -19.65 9.49 6.08
N THR A 207 -20.48 8.59 6.62
CA THR A 207 -21.01 8.72 7.98
C THR A 207 -19.93 8.39 9.03
N LYS A 208 -20.18 8.75 10.30
CA LYS A 208 -19.29 8.39 11.42
C LYS A 208 -19.07 6.87 11.50
N ALA A 209 -20.14 6.08 11.37
CA ALA A 209 -20.06 4.63 11.42
C ALA A 209 -19.22 4.05 10.26
N GLN A 210 -19.38 4.60 9.05
CA GLN A 210 -18.58 4.18 7.89
C GLN A 210 -17.09 4.52 8.04
N ARG A 211 -16.78 5.68 8.63
CA ARG A 211 -15.40 6.03 8.98
C ARG A 211 -14.83 5.07 10.03
N GLN A 212 -15.61 4.72 11.04
CA GLN A 212 -15.16 3.74 12.04
C GLN A 212 -14.95 2.35 11.43
N ALA A 213 -15.83 1.89 10.55
CA ALA A 213 -15.65 0.63 9.82
C ALA A 213 -14.34 0.65 8.99
N ALA A 214 -14.03 1.78 8.36
CA ALA A 214 -12.78 1.96 7.63
C ALA A 214 -11.56 1.92 8.57
N ALA A 215 -11.60 2.59 9.72
CA ALA A 215 -10.53 2.52 10.72
C ALA A 215 -10.31 1.08 11.20
N ASN A 216 -11.40 0.35 11.50
CA ASN A 216 -11.36 -1.04 11.97
C ASN A 216 -10.83 -2.02 10.90
N SER A 217 -10.83 -1.63 9.62
CA SER A 217 -10.26 -2.45 8.55
C SER A 217 -8.73 -2.46 8.54
N VAL A 218 -8.09 -1.43 9.12
CA VAL A 218 -6.62 -1.31 9.12
C VAL A 218 -5.96 -2.43 9.93
N PRO A 219 -6.32 -2.67 11.21
CA PRO A 219 -5.85 -3.83 11.96
C PRO A 219 -6.01 -5.15 11.22
N ALA A 220 -7.18 -5.39 10.61
CA ALA A 220 -7.45 -6.65 9.91
C ALA A 220 -6.53 -6.86 8.70
N VAL A 221 -6.23 -5.80 7.94
CA VAL A 221 -5.30 -5.87 6.80
C VAL A 221 -3.86 -6.00 7.27
N VAL A 222 -3.47 -5.29 8.34
CA VAL A 222 -2.14 -5.37 8.94
C VAL A 222 -1.86 -6.77 9.48
N ASP A 223 -2.77 -7.35 10.26
CA ASP A 223 -2.65 -8.72 10.78
C ASP A 223 -2.54 -9.73 9.63
N ALA A 224 -3.34 -9.59 8.59
CA ALA A 224 -3.28 -10.48 7.43
C ALA A 224 -1.94 -10.36 6.67
N LEU A 225 -1.37 -9.16 6.58
CA LEU A 225 -0.06 -8.93 5.96
C LEU A 225 1.10 -9.42 6.84
N GLN A 226 1.03 -9.21 8.16
CA GLN A 226 2.07 -9.54 9.13
C GLN A 226 2.07 -11.03 9.50
N LEU A 227 0.92 -11.54 9.94
CA LEU A 227 0.77 -12.90 10.48
C LEU A 227 0.28 -13.91 9.43
N GLY A 228 -0.28 -13.44 8.31
CA GLY A 228 -0.97 -14.32 7.36
C GLY A 228 -2.36 -14.74 7.83
N GLU A 229 -2.87 -14.11 8.90
CA GLU A 229 -4.21 -14.35 9.45
C GLU A 229 -5.29 -13.76 8.54
N THR A 230 -5.76 -14.56 7.60
CA THR A 230 -6.74 -14.13 6.60
C THR A 230 -8.20 -14.22 7.07
N SER A 231 -8.44 -14.70 8.30
CA SER A 231 -9.79 -14.89 8.85
C SER A 231 -10.56 -13.58 9.03
N LYS A 232 -9.88 -12.43 9.17
CA LYS A 232 -10.48 -11.10 9.38
C LYS A 232 -10.78 -10.34 8.07
N VAL A 233 -10.39 -10.88 6.92
CA VAL A 233 -10.64 -10.28 5.59
C VAL A 233 -11.40 -11.24 4.68
N THR A 234 -12.05 -10.72 3.65
CA THR A 234 -12.60 -11.53 2.55
C THR A 234 -11.73 -11.38 1.31
N ASN A 235 -11.72 -12.41 0.46
CA ASN A 235 -10.87 -12.47 -0.73
C ASN A 235 -9.37 -12.22 -0.41
N PRO A 236 -8.73 -13.05 0.42
CA PRO A 236 -7.33 -12.83 0.82
C PRO A 236 -6.31 -13.08 -0.31
N GLY A 237 -6.75 -13.55 -1.49
CA GLY A 237 -5.90 -13.91 -2.62
C GLY A 237 -4.78 -12.90 -2.95
N PRO A 238 -5.04 -11.57 -2.97
CA PRO A 238 -3.99 -10.57 -3.15
C PRO A 238 -2.92 -10.58 -2.05
N ILE A 239 -3.32 -10.71 -0.77
CA ILE A 239 -2.39 -10.80 0.37
C ILE A 239 -1.59 -12.10 0.30
N THR A 240 -2.25 -13.22 0.04
CA THR A 240 -1.58 -14.52 -0.12
C THR A 240 -0.55 -14.47 -1.26
N SER A 241 -0.91 -13.84 -2.37
CA SER A 241 -0.01 -13.68 -3.53
C SER A 241 1.19 -12.79 -3.20
N TYR A 242 0.97 -11.69 -2.47
CA TYR A 242 2.03 -10.83 -1.98
C TYR A 242 3.00 -11.58 -1.07
N ARG A 243 2.49 -12.27 -0.04
CA ARG A 243 3.32 -13.06 0.88
C ARG A 243 4.09 -14.15 0.12
N LYS A 244 3.43 -14.88 -0.77
CA LYS A 244 4.11 -15.88 -1.62
C LYS A 244 5.21 -15.26 -2.48
N ALA A 245 5.02 -14.04 -2.97
CA ALA A 245 6.03 -13.31 -3.74
C ALA A 245 7.23 -12.89 -2.87
N LEU A 246 7.03 -12.55 -1.60
CA LEU A 246 8.13 -12.25 -0.66
C LEU A 246 9.03 -13.47 -0.43
N HIS A 247 8.44 -14.66 -0.33
CA HIS A 247 9.20 -15.91 -0.18
C HIS A 247 9.82 -16.41 -1.51
N LYS A 248 9.54 -15.74 -2.63
CA LYS A 248 10.04 -16.15 -3.94
C LYS A 248 11.54 -15.88 -4.00
N ASN A 249 12.32 -16.95 -4.20
CA ASN A 249 13.79 -16.93 -4.26
C ASN A 249 14.51 -16.67 -2.93
N VAL A 250 13.86 -16.85 -1.78
CA VAL A 250 14.50 -16.79 -0.45
C VAL A 250 14.04 -17.96 0.42
N SER A 251 14.05 -19.17 -0.15
CA SER A 251 13.67 -20.37 0.59
C SER A 251 14.60 -20.61 1.80
N GLY A 252 14.02 -20.94 2.94
CA GLY A 252 14.74 -21.19 4.18
C GLY A 252 14.93 -19.95 5.07
N PHE A 253 14.64 -18.74 4.58
CA PHE A 253 14.61 -17.55 5.44
C PHE A 253 13.30 -17.49 6.22
N GLN A 254 13.38 -17.17 7.50
CA GLN A 254 12.26 -16.59 8.23
C GLN A 254 12.06 -15.16 7.71
N ILE A 255 10.81 -14.82 7.37
CA ILE A 255 10.47 -13.48 6.88
C ILE A 255 9.43 -12.88 7.81
N ASP A 256 9.83 -11.83 8.52
CA ASP A 256 8.95 -11.06 9.38
C ASP A 256 8.57 -9.76 8.69
N VAL A 257 7.28 -9.46 8.64
CA VAL A 257 6.74 -8.24 8.02
C VAL A 257 6.07 -7.43 9.11
N THR A 258 6.55 -6.21 9.37
CA THR A 258 6.01 -5.32 10.41
C THR A 258 5.46 -4.05 9.75
N PRO A 259 4.23 -4.09 9.22
CA PRO A 259 3.62 -2.92 8.58
C PRO A 259 3.00 -1.98 9.61
N ARG A 260 3.07 -0.69 9.32
CA ARG A 260 2.41 0.38 10.08
C ARG A 260 1.80 1.40 9.12
N PRO A 261 0.76 2.15 9.49
CA PRO A 261 0.19 3.15 8.60
C PRO A 261 1.20 4.20 8.16
N TRP A 262 1.18 4.56 6.88
CA TRP A 262 2.12 5.53 6.30
C TRP A 262 2.06 6.89 7.02
N GLY A 263 3.23 7.49 7.27
CA GLY A 263 3.32 8.78 7.95
C GLY A 263 3.17 8.72 9.48
N THR A 264 2.97 7.54 10.08
CA THR A 264 3.04 7.37 11.53
C THR A 264 4.48 7.34 12.02
N LYS A 265 4.71 7.69 13.30
CA LYS A 265 6.04 7.62 13.93
C LYS A 265 6.50 6.17 14.09
N LYS A 266 7.82 5.93 14.08
CA LYS A 266 8.39 4.58 14.25
C LYS A 266 7.96 4.00 15.59
N GLY A 267 7.60 2.71 15.61
CA GLY A 267 7.10 2.02 16.80
C GLY A 267 5.62 2.28 17.14
N THR A 268 4.89 3.04 16.31
CA THR A 268 3.43 3.18 16.50
C THR A 268 2.76 1.84 16.18
N ASP A 269 2.00 1.30 17.14
CA ASP A 269 1.16 0.13 16.90
C ASP A 269 0.06 0.47 15.89
N ALA A 270 -0.05 -0.35 14.84
CA ALA A 270 -1.06 -0.18 13.82
C ALA A 270 -2.49 -0.27 14.37
N ASN A 271 -2.69 -0.98 15.48
CA ASN A 271 -3.99 -1.14 16.13
C ASN A 271 -4.46 0.13 16.86
N THR A 272 -3.54 1.02 17.21
CA THR A 272 -3.84 2.27 17.93
C THR A 272 -3.63 3.52 17.07
N ALA A 273 -3.09 3.35 15.87
CA ALA A 273 -2.87 4.45 14.94
C ALA A 273 -4.20 5.02 14.43
N VAL A 274 -4.41 6.32 14.64
CA VAL A 274 -5.49 7.05 13.97
C VAL A 274 -5.17 7.14 12.48
N THR A 275 -6.01 6.52 11.65
CA THR A 275 -5.76 6.34 10.21
C THR A 275 -6.74 7.09 9.34
N VAL A 276 -7.99 7.21 9.77
CA VAL A 276 -8.99 8.05 9.07
C VAL A 276 -8.62 9.51 9.24
N GLY A 277 -8.71 10.29 8.16
CA GLY A 277 -8.24 11.68 8.19
C GLY A 277 -6.73 11.83 8.01
N THR A 278 -5.95 10.74 7.94
CA THR A 278 -4.50 10.80 7.69
C THR A 278 -4.11 10.34 6.28
N PRO A 279 -2.92 10.71 5.77
CA PRO A 279 -2.47 10.26 4.44
C PRO A 279 -2.41 8.73 4.28
N ALA A 280 -2.38 7.97 5.38
CA ALA A 280 -2.30 6.51 5.35
C ALA A 280 -3.55 5.83 4.77
N LEU A 281 -4.72 6.46 4.87
CA LEU A 281 -5.98 5.89 4.40
C LEU A 281 -6.80 6.95 3.68
N ARG A 282 -7.01 6.74 2.39
CA ARG A 282 -7.84 7.60 1.54
C ARG A 282 -9.13 6.88 1.17
N LEU A 283 -10.27 7.52 1.39
CA LEU A 283 -11.59 6.88 1.31
C LEU A 283 -12.48 7.56 0.28
N THR A 284 -13.27 6.77 -0.44
CA THR A 284 -14.41 7.26 -1.22
C THR A 284 -15.60 6.33 -1.06
N ARG A 285 -16.79 6.91 -0.90
CA ARG A 285 -18.03 6.13 -0.85
C ARG A 285 -18.48 5.77 -2.27
N VAL A 286 -18.91 4.53 -2.47
CA VAL A 286 -19.40 4.00 -3.75
C VAL A 286 -20.63 3.13 -3.51
N GLY A 287 -21.82 3.71 -3.66
CA GLY A 287 -23.08 3.01 -3.37
C GLY A 287 -23.15 2.54 -1.91
N SER A 288 -23.22 1.22 -1.72
CA SER A 288 -23.31 0.56 -0.40
C SER A 288 -21.96 0.18 0.23
N VAL A 289 -20.84 0.50 -0.42
CA VAL A 289 -19.50 0.19 0.09
C VAL A 289 -18.59 1.41 0.07
N THR A 290 -17.54 1.36 0.88
CA THR A 290 -16.47 2.35 0.88
C THR A 290 -15.23 1.73 0.25
N LEU A 291 -14.67 2.37 -0.77
CA LEU A 291 -13.34 2.01 -1.27
C LEU A 291 -12.29 2.77 -0.48
N GLY A 292 -11.27 2.05 -0.01
CA GLY A 292 -10.12 2.60 0.68
C GLY A 292 -8.82 2.26 -0.02
N MET A 293 -8.02 3.27 -0.32
CA MET A 293 -6.60 3.09 -0.66
C MET A 293 -5.79 3.27 0.63
N MET A 294 -5.29 2.16 1.16
CA MET A 294 -4.45 2.12 2.35
C MET A 294 -2.99 2.08 1.95
N THR A 295 -2.16 2.88 2.61
CA THR A 295 -0.71 2.91 2.41
C THR A 295 -0.03 2.63 3.73
N LEU A 296 0.88 1.67 3.73
CA LEU A 296 1.62 1.18 4.89
C LEU A 296 3.11 1.36 4.65
N ASP A 297 3.86 1.66 5.70
CA ASP A 297 5.31 1.57 5.75
C ASP A 297 5.65 0.27 6.48
N ALA A 298 6.41 -0.62 5.86
CA ALA A 298 6.70 -1.95 6.39
C ALA A 298 8.20 -2.19 6.48
N SER A 299 8.64 -2.60 7.66
CA SER A 299 9.94 -3.26 7.83
C SER A 299 9.78 -4.72 7.46
N ILE A 300 10.65 -5.24 6.59
CA ILE A 300 10.71 -6.64 6.21
C ILE A 300 12.07 -7.18 6.62
N VAL A 301 12.07 -8.10 7.57
CA VAL A 301 13.26 -8.78 8.06
C VAL A 301 13.37 -10.12 7.36
N PHE A 302 14.51 -10.36 6.73
CA PHE A 302 14.90 -11.66 6.20
C PHE A 302 15.96 -12.24 7.13
N ASP A 303 15.62 -13.29 7.86
CA ASP A 303 16.52 -13.96 8.80
C ASP A 303 16.81 -15.40 8.35
N GLY A 304 18.05 -15.63 7.94
CA GLY A 304 18.60 -16.90 7.55
C GLY A 304 19.51 -17.52 8.61
N THR A 305 19.67 -16.89 9.78
CA THR A 305 20.67 -17.27 10.80
C THR A 305 20.53 -18.72 11.24
N THR A 306 19.33 -19.15 11.62
CA THR A 306 19.06 -20.54 12.03
C THR A 306 19.19 -21.54 10.87
N SER A 307 18.95 -21.09 9.64
CA SER A 307 19.00 -21.93 8.44
C SER A 307 20.38 -21.97 7.75
N GLY A 308 21.36 -21.20 8.26
CA GLY A 308 22.67 -21.00 7.63
C GLY A 308 22.61 -20.32 6.25
N LYS A 309 21.48 -19.69 5.88
CA LYS A 309 21.32 -19.03 4.59
C LYS A 309 21.83 -17.60 4.66
N THR A 310 22.41 -17.15 3.54
CA THR A 310 22.84 -15.76 3.37
C THR A 310 22.23 -15.17 2.11
N ILE A 311 22.02 -13.86 2.15
CA ILE A 311 21.46 -13.06 1.07
C ILE A 311 22.48 -11.99 0.69
N GLN A 312 22.70 -11.82 -0.61
CA GLN A 312 23.55 -10.76 -1.13
C GLN A 312 22.74 -9.89 -2.09
N LEU A 313 22.72 -8.59 -1.80
CA LEU A 313 22.13 -7.59 -2.68
C LEU A 313 23.07 -7.30 -3.85
N SER A 314 22.52 -6.92 -5.00
CA SER A 314 23.35 -6.38 -6.08
C SER A 314 24.06 -5.11 -5.61
N LYS A 315 25.23 -4.80 -6.17
CA LYS A 315 26.05 -3.65 -5.77
C LYS A 315 25.29 -2.32 -5.80
N SER A 316 24.45 -2.12 -6.82
CA SER A 316 23.60 -0.93 -6.99
C SER A 316 22.58 -0.82 -5.86
N VAL A 317 21.82 -1.90 -5.62
CA VAL A 317 20.81 -1.96 -4.56
C VAL A 317 21.45 -1.81 -3.19
N ALA A 318 22.54 -2.54 -2.91
CA ALA A 318 23.26 -2.44 -1.64
C ALA A 318 23.69 -1.00 -1.34
N LYS A 319 24.22 -0.28 -2.34
CA LYS A 319 24.64 1.11 -2.18
C LYS A 319 23.47 2.05 -1.90
N VAL A 320 22.32 1.89 -2.58
CA VAL A 320 21.12 2.72 -2.34
C VAL A 320 20.50 2.43 -0.98
N GLU A 321 20.50 1.16 -0.56
CA GLU A 321 19.98 0.71 0.73
C GLU A 321 20.98 0.87 1.89
N GLY A 322 22.14 1.51 1.68
CA GLY A 322 23.15 1.71 2.72
C GLY A 322 23.78 0.42 3.26
N ASN A 323 23.69 -0.68 2.52
CA ASN A 323 24.27 -1.98 2.83
C ASN A 323 25.71 -2.07 2.26
N ASN A 324 26.58 -2.83 2.95
CA ASN A 324 27.98 -3.00 2.55
C ASN A 324 28.19 -3.93 1.33
N GLY A 325 27.13 -4.51 0.78
CA GLY A 325 27.13 -5.39 -0.40
C GLY A 325 27.69 -6.80 -0.14
N LYS A 326 28.04 -7.13 1.10
CA LYS A 326 28.47 -8.47 1.50
C LYS A 326 27.25 -9.36 1.75
N ALA A 327 27.44 -10.66 1.56
CA ALA A 327 26.44 -11.63 1.97
C ALA A 327 26.18 -11.53 3.48
N THR A 328 24.92 -11.53 3.88
CA THR A 328 24.49 -11.44 5.29
C THR A 328 23.44 -12.50 5.58
N SER A 329 23.40 -13.05 6.79
CA SER A 329 22.32 -13.92 7.24
C SER A 329 21.09 -13.12 7.70
N HIS A 330 21.25 -11.83 7.99
CA HIS A 330 20.18 -10.95 8.46
C HIS A 330 20.13 -9.69 7.60
N LEU A 331 18.96 -9.40 7.03
CA LEU A 331 18.72 -8.22 6.21
C LEU A 331 17.39 -7.58 6.58
N VAL A 332 17.41 -6.27 6.85
CA VAL A 332 16.21 -5.47 7.05
C VAL A 332 16.00 -4.58 5.85
N ARG A 333 14.84 -4.67 5.20
CA ARG A 333 14.44 -3.81 4.08
C ARG A 333 13.17 -3.04 4.45
N ARG A 334 12.99 -1.89 3.83
CA ARG A 334 11.83 -1.03 4.07
C ARG A 334 11.00 -0.91 2.80
N ASN A 335 9.70 -1.17 2.93
CA ASN A 335 8.76 -1.13 1.82
C ASN A 335 7.59 -0.20 2.10
N ALA A 336 7.09 0.48 1.07
CA ALA A 336 5.73 0.97 1.08
C ALA A 336 4.80 -0.13 0.56
N ILE A 337 3.65 -0.33 1.19
CA ILE A 337 2.62 -1.28 0.73
C ILE A 337 1.34 -0.48 0.48
N ALA A 338 0.86 -0.46 -0.76
CA ALA A 338 -0.46 0.02 -1.11
C ALA A 338 -1.46 -1.14 -1.16
N VAL A 339 -2.61 -0.97 -0.53
CA VAL A 339 -3.69 -1.96 -0.47
C VAL A 339 -5.00 -1.29 -0.84
N LEU A 340 -5.68 -1.84 -1.85
CA LEU A 340 -7.04 -1.44 -2.17
C LEU A 340 -8.02 -2.35 -1.45
N VAL A 341 -8.89 -1.73 -0.66
CA VAL A 341 -9.85 -2.43 0.20
C VAL A 341 -11.26 -1.94 -0.12
N GLN A 342 -12.19 -2.88 -0.23
CA GLN A 342 -13.61 -2.58 -0.20
C GLN A 342 -14.16 -2.88 1.19
N ILE A 343 -14.69 -1.85 1.84
CA ILE A 343 -15.16 -1.87 3.22
C ILE A 343 -16.70 -1.78 3.18
N PRO A 344 -17.41 -2.88 3.49
CA PRO A 344 -18.86 -2.83 3.64
C PRO A 344 -19.23 -2.07 4.92
N ASP A 345 -20.47 -1.60 5.01
CA ASP A 345 -20.98 -0.96 6.24
C ASP A 345 -21.02 -1.96 7.42
N HIS A 346 -21.20 -3.24 7.10
CA HIS A 346 -21.16 -4.36 8.04
C HIS A 346 -20.40 -5.55 7.45
N GLY A 347 -19.65 -6.27 8.29
CA GLY A 347 -18.89 -7.45 7.90
C GLY A 347 -17.40 -7.18 7.69
N LYS A 348 -16.72 -8.14 7.04
CA LYS A 348 -15.26 -8.12 6.87
C LYS A 348 -14.86 -7.31 5.63
N PRO A 349 -13.77 -6.53 5.68
CA PRO A 349 -13.24 -5.86 4.51
C PRO A 349 -12.78 -6.87 3.44
N LYS A 350 -12.96 -6.53 2.16
CA LYS A 350 -12.49 -7.31 1.01
C LYS A 350 -11.21 -6.69 0.46
N VAL A 351 -10.15 -7.47 0.32
CA VAL A 351 -8.92 -7.00 -0.32
C VAL A 351 -9.02 -7.19 -1.83
N LEU A 352 -8.82 -6.12 -2.60
CA LEU A 352 -8.95 -6.11 -4.05
C LEU A 352 -7.60 -6.09 -4.77
N GLY A 353 -6.57 -5.57 -4.12
CA GLY A 353 -5.21 -5.52 -4.67
C GLY A 353 -4.21 -5.18 -3.59
N VAL A 354 -2.97 -5.65 -3.77
CA VAL A 354 -1.82 -5.32 -2.93
C VAL A 354 -0.66 -5.06 -3.86
N THR A 355 0.03 -3.93 -3.67
CA THR A 355 1.28 -3.62 -4.35
C THR A 355 2.29 -3.16 -3.29
N ALA A 356 3.54 -3.54 -3.48
CA ALA A 356 4.60 -3.15 -2.57
C ALA A 356 5.76 -2.57 -3.37
N TYR A 357 6.36 -1.56 -2.79
CA TYR A 357 7.39 -0.76 -3.37
C TYR A 357 8.58 -0.67 -2.42
N TYR A 358 9.79 -0.59 -2.96
CA TYR A 358 10.99 -0.39 -2.15
C TYR A 358 11.15 1.08 -1.79
N LEU A 359 11.68 1.32 -0.60
CA LEU A 359 11.98 2.65 -0.09
C LEU A 359 13.47 2.77 0.16
N ILE A 360 13.97 4.00 0.06
CA ILE A 360 15.25 4.35 0.68
C ILE A 360 15.08 4.20 2.21
N PRO A 361 16.02 3.54 2.92
CA PRO A 361 15.95 3.31 4.36
C PRO A 361 15.58 4.54 5.18
#